data_AF-A0A0D3JIH4-F1
#
_entry.id   AF-A0A0D3JIH4-F1
#
_cell.length_a   1.000
_cell.length_b   1.000
_cell.length_c   1.000
_cell.angle_alpha   90.00
_cell.angle_beta   90.00
_cell.angle_gamma   90.00
#
_symmetry.space_group_name_H-M   'P 1'
#
loop_
_entity.id
_entity.type
_entity.pdbx_description
1 polymer ?
#
loop_
_entity_poly.entity_id
_entity_poly.type
_entity_poly.pdbx_seq_one_letter_code
_entity_poly.pdbx_strand_id
1 'polypeptide(L)'
;MLRARSLRLCRPPLAAFRLLSSAAGPSAPSPSASAARRAMRSPVTWLSAAATLGVLYAGYEWQYQRQLHRQRAAGRPDLGGPWSLVGVDGQRVTSEQLQGQWVLLYFGFTKCPDICPQEMDKLTAVLRSLDGKGQRAPKLPPIPAKPVEIALPPAPGKARA
;
A
#
# COMPACT_ATOMS: atom_id res chain seq x y z
N MET A 1 -11.71 33.63 22.07
CA MET A 1 -11.24 34.16 20.77
C MET A 1 -10.79 32.99 19.88
N LEU A 2 -11.72 32.38 19.13
CA LEU A 2 -11.45 31.29 18.19
C LEU A 2 -11.30 31.87 16.78
N ARG A 3 -10.11 31.76 16.17
CA ARG A 3 -9.91 32.09 14.75
C ARG A 3 -10.11 30.85 13.90
N ALA A 4 -11.29 30.74 13.28
CA ALA A 4 -11.57 29.84 12.19
C ALA A 4 -10.83 30.29 10.92
N ARG A 5 -10.01 29.42 10.32
CA ARG A 5 -9.36 29.66 9.03
C ARG A 5 -10.16 28.96 7.93
N SER A 6 -10.84 29.77 7.14
CA SER A 6 -11.57 29.40 5.92
C SER A 6 -10.65 28.79 4.86
N LEU A 7 -10.94 27.55 4.43
CA LEU A 7 -10.40 26.99 3.20
C LEU A 7 -11.22 27.51 2.01
N ARG A 8 -10.62 28.40 1.22
CA ARG A 8 -11.11 28.80 -0.10
C ARG A 8 -10.80 27.66 -1.08
N LEU A 9 -11.82 26.86 -1.40
CA LEU A 9 -11.77 25.95 -2.54
C LEU A 9 -11.99 26.77 -3.82
N CYS A 10 -10.95 26.85 -4.64
CA CYS A 10 -11.00 27.38 -6.00
C CYS A 10 -12.00 26.60 -6.84
N ARG A 11 -12.96 27.33 -7.39
CA ARG A 11 -13.99 26.87 -8.31
C ARG A 11 -13.54 27.26 -9.72
N PRO A 12 -13.32 26.33 -10.67
CA PRO A 12 -13.06 26.73 -12.05
C PRO A 12 -14.37 27.09 -12.76
N PRO A 13 -14.35 28.07 -13.68
CA PRO A 13 -15.53 28.59 -14.34
C PRO A 13 -15.94 27.71 -15.52
N LEU A 14 -17.25 27.46 -15.58
CA LEU A 14 -17.98 26.97 -16.76
C LEU A 14 -18.08 28.10 -17.79
N ALA A 15 -17.61 27.90 -19.03
CA ALA A 15 -18.31 28.33 -20.25
C ALA A 15 -17.47 28.08 -21.51
N ALA A 16 -18.19 27.68 -22.58
CA ALA A 16 -17.81 27.66 -23.99
C ALA A 16 -16.88 26.49 -24.40
N PHE A 17 -17.25 25.59 -25.32
CA PHE A 17 -17.92 25.83 -26.58
C PHE A 17 -18.78 24.60 -26.94
N ARG A 18 -20.07 24.85 -27.19
CA ARG A 18 -20.99 23.94 -27.87
C ARG A 18 -20.62 23.88 -29.36
N LEU A 19 -21.06 22.79 -30.00
CA LEU A 19 -21.20 22.52 -31.44
C LEU A 19 -20.02 21.78 -32.09
N LEU A 20 -20.18 20.47 -32.26
CA LEU A 20 -20.55 19.97 -33.59
C LEU A 20 -21.62 18.90 -33.44
N SER A 21 -22.75 19.21 -34.07
CA SER A 21 -23.94 18.39 -34.21
C SER A 21 -23.63 17.19 -35.10
N SER A 22 -23.89 15.97 -34.60
CA SER A 22 -24.10 14.81 -35.47
C SER A 22 -25.46 14.23 -35.11
N ALA A 23 -26.42 14.51 -35.99
CA ALA A 23 -27.78 14.03 -35.91
C ALA A 23 -27.85 12.59 -36.44
N ALA A 24 -28.15 11.64 -35.56
CA ALA A 24 -28.94 10.44 -35.87
C ALA A 24 -29.26 9.72 -34.55
N GLY A 25 -30.54 9.50 -34.26
CA GLY A 25 -31.02 8.76 -33.09
C GLY A 25 -30.55 7.29 -33.05
N PRO A 26 -30.88 6.58 -31.96
CA PRO A 26 -32.27 6.25 -31.74
C PRO A 26 -32.81 6.83 -30.44
N SER A 27 -34.07 7.25 -30.50
CA SER A 27 -34.92 7.52 -29.34
C SER A 27 -34.81 6.39 -28.31
N ALA A 28 -34.14 6.65 -27.19
CA ALA A 28 -34.26 5.80 -26.02
C ALA A 28 -35.71 5.91 -25.53
N PRO A 29 -36.47 4.82 -25.40
CA PRO A 29 -37.78 4.89 -24.77
C PRO A 29 -37.56 5.26 -23.30
N SER A 30 -38.00 6.45 -22.91
CA SER A 30 -38.21 6.78 -21.49
C SER A 30 -39.19 5.74 -20.94
N PRO A 31 -38.79 4.89 -19.96
CA PRO A 31 -39.74 3.97 -19.37
C PRO A 31 -40.78 4.82 -18.65
N SER A 32 -41.98 4.90 -19.23
CA SER A 32 -43.13 5.55 -18.63
C SER A 32 -43.28 5.08 -17.18
N ALA A 33 -43.51 6.03 -16.26
CA ALA A 33 -43.61 5.75 -14.82
C ALA A 33 -44.67 4.68 -14.46
N SER A 34 -45.54 4.32 -15.39
CA SER A 34 -46.50 3.21 -15.30
C SER A 34 -45.89 1.85 -15.68
N ALA A 35 -44.96 1.79 -16.65
CA ALA A 35 -44.21 0.59 -17.02
C ALA A 35 -43.17 0.22 -15.95
N ALA A 36 -42.50 1.21 -15.34
CA ALA A 36 -41.63 0.99 -14.19
C ALA A 36 -42.39 0.43 -12.98
N ARG A 37 -43.61 0.92 -12.70
CA ARG A 37 -44.49 0.41 -11.63
C ARG A 37 -45.06 -0.99 -11.92
N ARG A 38 -45.28 -1.34 -13.19
CA ARG A 38 -45.75 -2.67 -13.61
C ARG A 38 -44.62 -3.69 -13.64
N ALA A 39 -43.44 -3.28 -14.09
CA ALA A 39 -42.21 -4.04 -13.99
C ALA A 39 -41.85 -4.32 -12.53
N MET A 40 -42.12 -3.40 -11.60
CA MET A 40 -41.88 -3.60 -10.16
C MET A 40 -42.90 -4.54 -9.45
N ARG A 41 -43.99 -4.91 -10.12
CA ARG A 41 -45.05 -5.80 -9.58
C ARG A 41 -45.07 -7.18 -10.21
N SER A 42 -44.27 -7.45 -11.26
CA SER A 42 -44.20 -8.78 -11.85
C SER A 42 -43.28 -9.66 -11.01
N PRO A 43 -43.66 -10.93 -10.74
CA PRO A 43 -42.81 -11.81 -9.96
C PRO A 43 -41.48 -12.16 -10.68
N VAL A 44 -41.39 -11.89 -11.98
CA VAL A 44 -40.25 -12.31 -12.81
C VAL A 44 -39.09 -11.31 -12.74
N THR A 45 -39.36 -10.02 -12.60
CA THR A 45 -38.31 -8.97 -12.55
C THR A 45 -37.53 -8.98 -11.25
N TRP A 46 -38.17 -9.24 -10.09
CA TRP A 46 -37.46 -9.31 -8.82
C TRP A 46 -36.59 -10.57 -8.71
N LEU A 47 -37.05 -11.70 -9.27
CA LEU A 47 -36.23 -12.92 -9.37
C LEU A 47 -34.97 -12.69 -10.20
N SER A 48 -35.14 -11.99 -11.34
CA SER A 48 -34.02 -11.62 -12.21
C SER A 48 -33.00 -10.74 -11.48
N ALA A 49 -33.47 -9.71 -10.77
CA ALA A 49 -32.61 -8.80 -10.01
C ALA A 49 -31.88 -9.54 -8.87
N ALA A 50 -32.58 -10.37 -8.11
CA ALA A 50 -31.99 -11.17 -7.03
C ALA A 50 -30.91 -12.13 -7.56
N ALA A 51 -31.14 -12.78 -8.70
CA ALA A 51 -30.16 -13.64 -9.34
C ALA A 51 -28.89 -12.87 -9.73
N THR A 52 -29.03 -11.69 -10.35
CA THR A 52 -27.85 -10.87 -10.71
C THR A 52 -27.06 -10.41 -9.49
N LEU A 53 -27.73 -9.99 -8.41
CA LEU A 53 -27.07 -9.62 -7.16
C LEU A 53 -26.38 -10.82 -6.50
N GLY A 54 -27.00 -12.00 -6.53
CA GLY A 54 -26.41 -13.24 -6.03
C GLY A 54 -25.14 -13.64 -6.78
N VAL A 55 -25.13 -13.54 -8.12
CA VAL A 55 -23.95 -13.82 -8.95
C VAL A 55 -22.83 -12.81 -8.68
N LEU A 56 -23.15 -11.52 -8.58
CA LEU A 56 -22.17 -10.48 -8.25
C LEU A 56 -21.59 -10.68 -6.84
N TYR A 57 -22.44 -11.01 -5.87
CA TYR A 57 -22.02 -11.28 -4.50
C TYR A 57 -21.11 -12.51 -4.43
N ALA A 58 -21.48 -13.62 -5.08
CA ALA A 58 -20.66 -14.83 -5.15
C ALA A 58 -19.33 -14.58 -5.86
N GLY A 59 -19.32 -13.80 -6.95
CA GLY A 59 -18.11 -13.39 -7.65
C GLY A 59 -17.18 -12.52 -6.78
N TYR A 60 -17.77 -11.59 -6.02
CA TYR A 60 -17.03 -10.75 -5.06
C TYR A 60 -16.38 -11.59 -3.95
N GLU A 61 -17.14 -12.49 -3.33
CA GLU A 61 -16.64 -13.41 -2.30
C GLU A 61 -15.55 -14.34 -2.84
N TRP A 62 -15.72 -14.87 -4.06
CA TRP A 62 -14.70 -15.70 -4.70
C TRP A 62 -13.38 -14.94 -4.94
N GLN A 63 -13.48 -13.69 -5.38
CA GLN A 63 -12.32 -12.83 -5.58
C GLN A 63 -11.64 -12.48 -4.24
N TYR A 64 -12.45 -12.22 -3.20
CA TYR A 64 -11.96 -11.94 -1.86
C TYR A 64 -11.21 -13.14 -1.25
N GLN A 65 -11.79 -14.35 -1.36
CA GLN A 65 -11.13 -15.59 -0.93
C GLN A 65 -9.82 -15.82 -1.69
N ARG A 66 -9.78 -15.61 -3.02
CA ARG A 66 -8.54 -15.72 -3.80
C ARG A 66 -7.44 -14.78 -3.32
N GLN A 67 -7.77 -13.54 -2.94
CA GLN A 67 -6.79 -12.61 -2.39
C GLN A 67 -6.26 -13.09 -1.03
N LEU A 68 -7.13 -13.53 -0.13
CA LEU A 68 -6.74 -14.09 1.16
C LEU A 68 -5.88 -15.35 1.02
N HIS A 69 -6.22 -16.25 0.09
CA HIS A 69 -5.42 -17.43 -0.20
C HIS A 69 -4.02 -17.06 -0.71
N ARG A 70 -3.89 -16.05 -1.58
CA ARG A 70 -2.59 -15.55 -2.03
C ARG A 70 -1.76 -14.98 -0.89
N GLN A 71 -2.37 -14.20 0.01
CA GLN A 71 -1.66 -13.65 1.17
C GLN A 71 -1.23 -14.73 2.16
N ARG A 72 -2.09 -15.72 2.43
CA ARG A 72 -1.75 -16.86 3.29
C ARG A 72 -0.70 -17.78 2.66
N ALA A 73 -0.75 -17.97 1.34
CA ALA A 73 0.21 -18.79 0.59
C ALA A 73 1.60 -18.14 0.50
N ALA A 74 1.70 -16.82 0.63
CA ALA A 74 3.00 -16.13 0.70
C ALA A 74 3.84 -16.54 1.93
N GLY A 75 3.24 -17.29 2.88
CA GLY A 75 3.92 -17.76 4.08
C GLY A 75 4.28 -16.61 5.03
N ARG A 76 4.52 -16.94 6.30
CA ARG A 76 5.28 -16.02 7.15
C ARG A 76 6.75 -16.28 6.88
N PRO A 77 7.56 -15.25 6.55
CA PRO A 77 9.00 -15.46 6.48
C PRO A 77 9.49 -15.94 7.85
N ASP A 78 10.36 -16.95 7.84
CA ASP A 78 11.06 -17.37 9.05
C ASP A 78 12.10 -16.29 9.36
N LEU A 79 11.78 -15.41 10.31
CA LEU A 79 12.59 -14.26 10.68
C LEU A 79 13.36 -14.59 11.95
N GLY A 80 14.69 -14.64 11.84
CA GLY A 80 15.60 -14.82 12.97
C GLY A 80 16.55 -15.99 12.77
N GLY A 81 17.28 -16.32 13.84
CA GLY A 81 18.29 -17.38 13.85
C GLY A 81 19.70 -16.87 14.17
N PRO A 82 20.59 -17.75 14.63
CA PRO A 82 21.98 -17.39 14.89
C PRO A 82 22.70 -17.09 13.58
N TRP A 83 23.38 -15.96 13.52
CA TRP A 83 24.20 -15.55 12.38
C TRP A 83 25.57 -15.05 12.84
N SER A 84 26.56 -15.22 11.97
CA SER A 84 27.91 -14.69 12.12
C SER A 84 28.30 -13.99 10.82
N LEU A 85 28.51 -12.68 10.92
CA LEU A 85 28.88 -11.82 9.81
C LEU A 85 30.28 -11.23 10.07
N VAL A 86 30.91 -10.74 9.02
CA VAL A 86 32.16 -9.98 9.12
C VAL A 86 31.82 -8.51 8.91
N GLY A 87 32.18 -7.68 9.88
CA GLY A 87 32.01 -6.23 9.82
C GLY A 87 32.91 -5.58 8.79
N VAL A 88 32.62 -4.32 8.48
CA VAL A 88 33.43 -3.50 7.56
C VAL A 88 34.85 -3.26 8.08
N ASP A 89 35.04 -3.38 9.39
CA ASP A 89 36.31 -3.30 10.12
C ASP A 89 37.07 -4.64 10.15
N GLY A 90 36.53 -5.69 9.53
CA GLY A 90 37.09 -7.04 9.53
C GLY A 90 36.83 -7.83 10.82
N GLN A 91 36.11 -7.26 11.78
CA GLN A 91 35.76 -7.96 13.03
C GLN A 91 34.57 -8.90 12.81
N ARG A 92 34.57 -10.02 13.52
CA ARG A 92 33.43 -10.95 13.49
C ARG A 92 32.32 -10.43 14.40
N VAL A 93 31.14 -10.23 13.82
CA VAL A 93 29.93 -9.83 14.56
C VAL A 93 28.96 -11.00 14.60
N THR A 94 28.46 -11.32 15.79
CA THR A 94 27.47 -12.39 15.98
C THR A 94 26.14 -11.84 16.48
N SER A 95 25.06 -12.57 16.20
CA SER A 95 23.73 -12.25 16.71
C SER A 95 23.67 -12.11 18.25
N GLU A 96 24.53 -12.84 18.97
CA GLU A 96 24.61 -12.87 20.43
C GLU A 96 25.09 -11.54 21.01
N GLN A 97 26.04 -10.87 20.34
CA GLN A 97 26.59 -9.58 20.78
C GLN A 97 25.57 -8.43 20.72
N LEU A 98 24.49 -8.64 19.95
CA LEU A 98 23.44 -7.65 19.75
C LEU A 98 22.18 -7.95 20.58
N GLN A 99 22.18 -9.01 21.38
CA GLN A 99 21.07 -9.32 22.28
C GLN A 99 20.96 -8.27 23.39
N GLY A 100 19.73 -7.92 23.76
CA GLY A 100 19.45 -6.92 24.81
C GLY A 100 19.60 -5.46 24.37
N GLN A 101 20.02 -5.20 23.13
CA GLN A 101 20.03 -3.88 22.53
C GLN A 101 18.93 -3.79 21.46
N TRP A 102 18.41 -2.59 21.23
CA TRP A 102 17.52 -2.36 20.10
C TRP A 102 18.36 -2.23 18.83
N VAL A 103 18.13 -3.13 17.89
CA VAL A 103 18.89 -3.18 16.64
C VAL A 103 17.94 -2.91 15.50
N LEU A 104 18.34 -2.00 14.62
CA LEU A 104 17.62 -1.71 13.40
C LEU A 104 18.36 -2.38 12.25
N LEU A 105 17.85 -3.53 11.81
CA LEU A 105 18.45 -4.33 10.75
C LEU A 105 17.94 -3.86 9.38
N TYR A 106 18.86 -3.60 8.47
CA TYR A 106 18.58 -3.33 7.07
C TYR A 106 19.30 -4.34 6.19
N PHE A 107 18.57 -5.02 5.32
CA PHE A 107 19.12 -5.97 4.37
C PHE A 107 19.20 -5.33 2.99
N GLY A 108 20.41 -5.11 2.48
CA GLY A 108 20.65 -4.36 1.26
C GLY A 108 21.82 -4.92 0.45
N PHE A 109 22.12 -4.28 -0.67
CA PHE A 109 23.31 -4.56 -1.47
C PHE A 109 23.86 -3.27 -2.04
N THR A 110 25.19 -3.15 -2.09
CA THR A 110 25.88 -1.91 -2.48
C THR A 110 25.70 -1.51 -3.95
N LYS A 111 25.20 -2.42 -4.79
CA LYS A 111 24.98 -2.21 -6.24
C LYS A 111 23.50 -2.12 -6.62
N CYS A 112 22.64 -1.60 -5.75
CA CYS A 112 21.24 -1.36 -6.13
C CYS A 112 21.10 0.02 -6.78
N PRO A 113 20.62 0.11 -8.02
CA PRO A 113 20.66 1.38 -8.74
C PRO A 113 19.70 2.46 -8.20
N ASP A 114 18.65 2.12 -7.45
CA ASP A 114 17.61 3.13 -7.12
C ASP A 114 17.00 3.01 -5.71
N ILE A 115 16.62 1.81 -5.27
CA ILE A 115 15.80 1.63 -4.05
C ILE A 115 16.63 1.65 -2.75
N CYS A 116 17.85 1.11 -2.77
CA CYS A 116 18.66 1.07 -1.55
C CYS A 116 19.00 2.43 -0.94
N PRO A 117 19.49 3.44 -1.70
CA PRO A 117 19.81 4.74 -1.11
C PRO A 117 18.58 5.44 -0.54
N GLN A 118 17.42 5.30 -1.20
CA GLN A 118 16.18 5.92 -0.74
C GLN A 118 15.72 5.37 0.62
N GLU A 119 15.85 4.06 0.85
CA GLU A 119 15.48 3.46 2.14
C GLU A 119 16.49 3.80 3.25
N MET A 120 17.78 3.94 2.92
CA MET A 120 18.81 4.39 3.87
C MET A 120 18.60 5.82 4.35
N ASP A 121 18.15 6.72 3.48
CA ASP A 121 17.82 8.09 3.86
C ASP A 121 16.66 8.15 4.86
N LYS A 122 15.62 7.34 4.64
CA LYS A 122 14.49 7.21 5.57
C LYS A 122 14.94 6.66 6.91
N LEU A 123 15.80 5.64 6.91
CA LEU A 123 16.34 5.06 8.14
C LEU A 123 17.09 6.11 8.96
N THR A 124 17.95 6.88 8.29
CA THR A 124 18.73 7.95 8.91
C THR A 124 17.82 9.05 9.47
N ALA A 125 16.73 9.40 8.76
CA ALA A 125 15.74 10.35 9.25
C ALA A 125 15.04 9.85 10.53
N VAL A 126 14.73 8.55 10.60
CA VAL A 126 14.17 7.93 11.81
C VAL A 126 15.18 7.95 12.96
N LEU A 127 16.44 7.57 12.74
CA LEU A 127 17.47 7.60 13.78
C LEU A 127 17.67 9.02 14.34
N ARG A 128 17.76 10.04 13.47
CA ARG A 128 17.83 11.45 13.90
C ARG A 128 16.61 11.87 14.73
N SER A 129 15.44 11.32 14.43
CA SER A 129 14.24 11.59 15.23
C SER A 129 14.31 10.94 16.61
N LEU A 130 14.85 9.72 16.70
CA LEU A 130 15.01 8.98 17.96
C LEU A 130 16.09 9.58 18.87
N ASP A 131 17.15 10.16 18.30
CA ASP A 131 18.22 10.85 19.04
C ASP A 131 17.80 12.21 19.64
N GLY A 132 16.50 12.53 19.66
CA GLY A 132 15.96 13.78 20.22
C GLY A 132 16.21 15.02 19.35
N LYS A 133 16.76 14.87 18.13
CA LYS A 133 16.96 15.97 17.17
C LYS A 133 15.78 16.18 16.21
N GLY A 134 14.72 15.35 16.31
CA GLY A 134 13.53 15.44 15.47
C GLY A 134 12.28 15.90 16.21
N GLN A 135 11.49 16.79 15.58
CA GLN A 135 10.29 17.41 16.16
C GLN A 135 9.07 16.47 16.31
N ARG A 136 9.22 15.17 16.02
CA ARG A 136 8.10 14.21 15.88
C ARG A 136 8.48 12.78 16.29
N ALA A 137 9.34 12.63 17.29
CA ALA A 137 9.65 11.31 17.83
C ALA A 137 8.44 10.75 18.61
N PRO A 138 8.00 9.50 18.38
CA PRO A 138 7.20 8.82 19.39
C PRO A 138 7.98 8.83 20.71
N LYS A 139 7.28 8.94 21.84
CA LYS A 139 7.84 9.02 23.19
C LYS A 139 8.44 7.64 23.58
N LEU A 140 9.47 7.24 22.86
CA LEU A 140 10.25 6.03 23.12
C LEU A 140 11.26 6.39 24.21
N PRO A 141 11.55 5.50 25.17
CA PRO A 141 12.69 5.72 26.06
C PRO A 141 13.94 6.02 25.23
N PRO A 142 14.86 6.87 25.72
CA PRO A 142 16.12 7.14 25.03
C PRO A 142 16.89 5.83 24.94
N ILE A 143 16.79 5.20 23.77
CA ILE A 143 17.41 3.91 23.51
C ILE A 143 18.50 4.16 22.48
N PRO A 144 19.75 3.76 22.75
CA PRO A 144 20.78 3.69 21.72
C PRO A 144 20.39 2.59 20.72
N ALA A 145 19.72 2.97 19.63
CA ALA A 145 19.43 2.05 18.53
C ALA A 145 20.69 1.89 17.68
N LYS A 146 21.19 0.66 17.54
CA LYS A 146 22.32 0.38 16.65
C LYS A 146 21.81 0.06 15.25
N PRO A 147 22.09 0.89 14.22
CA PRO A 147 21.83 0.51 12.85
C PRO A 147 22.81 -0.59 12.42
N VAL A 148 22.29 -1.66 11.84
CA VAL A 148 23.08 -2.76 11.28
C VAL A 148 22.64 -2.99 9.85
N GLU A 149 23.55 -2.73 8.92
CA GLU A 149 23.35 -3.03 7.50
C GLU A 149 23.99 -4.38 7.16
N ILE A 150 23.18 -5.30 6.62
CA ILE A 150 23.59 -6.62 6.20
C ILE A 150 23.59 -6.63 4.68
N ALA A 151 24.79 -6.71 4.10
CA ALA A 151 24.96 -6.89 2.68
C ALA A 151 24.59 -8.33 2.28
N LEU A 152 23.51 -8.49 1.53
CA LEU A 152 23.11 -9.80 1.00
C LEU A 152 23.94 -10.13 -0.24
N PRO A 153 24.50 -11.35 -0.36
CA PRO A 153 25.10 -11.80 -1.61
C PRO A 153 24.02 -11.85 -2.71
N PRO A 154 24.40 -11.57 -3.97
CA PRO A 154 23.47 -11.66 -5.08
C PRO A 154 22.91 -13.09 -5.20
N ALA A 155 21.62 -13.21 -5.49
CA ALA A 155 20.99 -14.50 -5.71
C ALA A 155 21.74 -15.28 -6.82
N PRO A 156 21.95 -16.60 -6.67
CA PRO A 156 22.58 -17.41 -7.70
C PRO A 156 21.79 -17.28 -9.00
N GLY A 157 22.45 -16.79 -10.06
CA GLY A 157 21.84 -16.54 -11.38
C GLY A 157 21.51 -15.07 -11.72
N LYS A 158 21.72 -14.11 -10.81
CA LYS A 158 21.55 -12.66 -11.07
C LYS A 158 22.83 -11.83 -10.90
N ALA A 159 24.00 -12.46 -10.88
CA ALA A 159 25.27 -11.75 -10.98
C ALA A 159 25.47 -11.30 -12.44
N ARG A 160 25.09 -10.06 -12.76
CA ARG A 160 25.50 -9.42 -14.01
C ARG A 160 26.94 -8.96 -13.86
N ALA A 161 27.78 -9.38 -14.80
CA ALA A 161 29.14 -8.91 -15.02
C ALA A 161 29.19 -7.39 -15.22
#